data_AF-A0A6G7Y1R0-F1
#
_entry.id   AF-A0A6G7Y1R0-F1
#
_cell.length_a   1.000
_cell.length_b   1.000
_cell.length_c   1.000
_cell.angle_alpha   90.00
_cell.angle_beta   90.00
_cell.angle_gamma   90.00
#
_symmetry.space_group_name_H-M   'P 1'
#
loop_
_entity.id
_entity.type
_entity.pdbx_description
1 polymer ?
#
loop_
_entity_poly.entity_id
_entity_poly.type
_entity_poly.pdbx_seq_one_letter_code
_entity_poly.pdbx_strand_id
1 'polypeptide(L)' 'MKRIWTRLCVVGLVLVAVVTPISATSGKLKSASITNCRGETFGHQGDGHWHYAAQHDSGWYRVG' A
#
# COMPACT_ATOMS: atom_id res chain seq x y z
N MET A 1 -15.69 -34.95 -23.27
CA MET A 1 -14.24 -34.66 -23.06
C MET A 1 -13.89 -33.17 -23.24
N LYS A 2 -14.21 -32.49 -24.35
CA LYS A 2 -13.83 -31.08 -24.60
C LYS A 2 -14.26 -30.05 -23.53
N ARG A 3 -15.42 -30.25 -22.87
CA ARG A 3 -15.98 -29.32 -21.86
C ARG A 3 -15.27 -29.32 -20.50
N ILE A 4 -14.55 -30.38 -20.15
CA ILE A 4 -13.82 -30.49 -18.86
C ILE A 4 -12.53 -29.67 -18.91
N TRP A 5 -11.84 -29.70 -20.05
CA TRP A 5 -10.63 -28.92 -20.29
C TRP A 5 -10.89 -27.41 -20.24
N THR A 6 -12.02 -26.95 -20.80
CA THR A 6 -12.42 -25.53 -20.73
C THR A 6 -12.63 -25.06 -19.30
N ARG A 7 -13.24 -25.89 -18.44
CA ARG A 7 -13.48 -25.55 -17.03
C ARG A 7 -12.18 -25.47 -16.22
N LEU A 8 -11.23 -26.38 -16.47
CA LEU A 8 -9.92 -26.37 -15.83
C LEU A 8 -9.09 -25.13 -16.22
N CYS A 9 -9.14 -24.69 -17.49
CA CYS A 9 -8.46 -23.47 -17.92
C CYS A 9 -9.04 -22.21 -17.28
N VAL A 10 -10.37 -22.13 -17.14
CA VAL A 10 -11.02 -20.97 -16.51
C VAL A 10 -10.68 -20.90 -15.01
N VAL A 11 -10.69 -22.04 -14.30
CA VAL A 11 -10.30 -22.08 -12.89
C VAL A 11 -8.82 -21.74 -12.69
N GLY A 12 -7.95 -22.24 -13.56
CA GLY A 12 -6.51 -21.89 -13.54
C GLY A 12 -6.26 -20.40 -13.78
N LEU A 13 -7.00 -19.77 -14.70
CA LEU A 13 -6.86 -18.33 -15.00
C LEU A 13 -7.28 -17.45 -13.80
N VAL A 14 -8.35 -17.82 -13.10
CA VAL A 14 -8.83 -17.06 -11.94
C VAL A 14 -7.83 -17.11 -10.79
N LEU A 15 -7.18 -18.25 -10.56
CA LEU A 15 -6.21 -18.41 -9.47
C LEU A 15 -4.96 -17.54 -9.64
N VAL A 16 -4.47 -17.33 -10.87
CA VAL A 16 -3.29 -16.49 -11.13
C VAL A 16 -3.58 -15.00 -10.90
N ALA A 17 -4.82 -14.55 -11.13
CA ALA A 17 -5.21 -13.16 -10.95
C ALA A 17 -5.30 -12.71 -9.47
N VAL A 18 -5.43 -13.65 -8.52
CA VAL A 18 -5.61 -13.32 -7.09
C VAL A 18 -4.29 -13.14 -6.33
N VAL A 19 -3.16 -13.57 -6.91
CA VAL A 19 -1.85 -13.61 -6.21
C VAL A 19 -0.91 -12.49 -6.67
N THR A 20 -1.43 -11.45 -7.34
CA THR A 20 -0.59 -10.28 -7.64
C THR A 20 -0.16 -9.64 -6.32
N PRO A 21 1.15 -9.51 -6.05
CA PRO A 21 1.62 -8.86 -4.84
C PRO A 21 1.16 -7.41 -4.85
N ILE A 22 0.27 -7.05 -3.93
CA ILE A 22 -0.05 -5.65 -3.66
C ILE A 22 1.18 -5.02 -3.03
N SER A 23 1.88 -4.18 -3.78
CA SER A 23 3.02 -3.42 -3.26
C SER A 23 2.50 -2.33 -2.34
N ALA A 24 2.41 -2.63 -1.04
CA ALA A 24 2.22 -1.59 -0.04
C ALA A 24 3.51 -0.76 0.01
N THR A 25 3.45 0.50 -0.42
CA THR A 25 4.59 1.40 -0.25
C THR A 25 4.81 1.60 1.24
N SER A 26 5.82 0.91 1.79
CA SER A 26 6.17 1.00 3.19
C SER A 26 6.37 2.45 3.59
N GLY A 27 5.78 2.84 4.72
CA GLY A 27 5.97 4.17 5.30
C GLY A 27 5.04 5.27 4.80
N LYS A 28 3.99 4.98 4.01
CA LYS A 28 2.98 6.01 3.68
C LYS A 28 2.24 6.45 4.94
N LEU A 29 2.25 7.76 5.21
CA LEU A 29 1.59 8.39 6.35
C LEU A 29 0.15 8.81 5.99
N LYS A 30 -0.72 8.89 6.99
CA LYS A 30 -2.09 9.40 6.81
C LYS A 30 -2.03 10.91 6.60
N SER A 31 -2.42 11.42 5.43
CA SER A 31 -2.38 12.86 5.13
C SER A 31 -3.13 13.73 6.16
N ALA A 32 -4.22 13.22 6.73
CA ALA A 32 -4.98 13.93 7.76
C ALA A 32 -4.27 14.02 9.12
N SER A 33 -3.20 13.24 9.34
CA SER A 33 -2.41 13.26 10.56
C SER A 33 -1.17 14.16 10.46
N ILE A 34 -0.95 14.80 9.32
CA ILE A 34 0.26 15.58 9.09
C ILE A 34 0.21 16.88 9.90
N THR A 35 1.26 17.11 10.68
CA THR A 35 1.40 18.29 11.52
C THR A 35 2.79 18.89 11.37
N ASN A 36 2.90 20.21 11.51
CA ASN A 36 4.18 20.92 11.51
C ASN A 36 4.46 21.49 12.90
N CYS A 37 5.63 21.17 13.44
CA CYS A 37 6.11 21.65 14.73
C CYS A 37 7.50 22.26 14.54
N ARG A 38 7.63 23.59 14.73
CA ARG A 38 8.91 24.31 14.65
C ARG A 38 9.68 24.08 13.33
N GLY A 39 8.96 23.97 12.22
CA GLY A 39 9.56 23.75 10.89
C GLY A 39 9.76 22.28 10.53
N GLU A 40 9.62 21.35 11.48
CA GLU A 40 9.65 19.91 11.22
C GLU A 40 8.24 19.39 10.97
N THR A 41 8.11 18.44 10.05
CA THR A 41 6.80 17.85 9.69
C THR A 41 6.74 16.41 10.17
N PHE A 42 5.61 16.03 10.78
CA PHE A 42 5.38 14.71 11.36
C PHE A 42 4.05 14.12 10.90
N GLY A 43 3.91 12.80 10.99
CA GLY A 43 2.65 12.10 10.72
C GLY A 43 2.55 10.71 11.34
N HIS A 44 1.36 10.14 11.26
CA HIS A 44 1.03 8.79 11.75
C HIS A 44 0.79 7.81 10.61
N GLN A 45 1.25 6.57 10.80
CA GLN A 45 0.87 5.42 9.96
C GLN A 45 -0.06 4.42 10.67
N GLY A 46 -0.51 4.73 11.89
CA GLY A 46 -1.44 3.89 12.67
C GLY A 46 -0.78 2.84 13.55
N ASP A 47 0.53 2.93 13.74
CA ASP A 47 1.35 2.14 14.66
C ASP A 47 1.48 2.76 16.06
N GLY A 48 0.85 3.93 16.28
CA GLY A 48 0.85 4.63 17.57
C GLY A 48 2.05 5.57 17.78
N HIS A 49 2.96 5.69 16.80
CA HIS A 49 4.12 6.57 16.88
C HIS A 49 4.05 7.69 15.84
N TRP A 50 4.58 8.86 16.21
CA TRP A 50 4.83 9.94 15.28
C TRP A 50 6.13 9.68 14.53
N HIS A 51 6.09 9.85 13.21
CA HIS A 51 7.27 9.74 12.34
C HIS A 51 7.55 11.08 11.67
N TYR A 52 8.82 11.36 11.39
CA TYR A 52 9.17 12.46 10.49
C TYR A 52 8.56 12.22 9.12
N ALA A 53 8.01 13.27 8.52
CA ALA A 53 7.26 13.20 7.28
C ALA A 53 7.95 14.02 6.19
N ALA A 54 8.18 13.41 5.04
CA ALA A 54 8.52 14.09 3.80
C ALA A 54 7.36 13.98 2.82
N GLN A 55 7.17 15.04 2.04
CA GLN A 55 6.22 15.05 0.94
C GLN A 55 6.88 14.46 -0.31
N HIS A 56 6.21 13.47 -0.89
CA HIS A 56 6.51 12.91 -2.20
C HIS A 56 5.32 13.17 -3.13
N ASP A 57 5.48 12.93 -4.42
CA ASP A 57 4.44 13.17 -5.43
C ASP A 57 3.10 12.47 -5.11
N SER A 58 3.16 11.30 -4.47
CA SER A 58 2.00 10.46 -4.15
C SER A 58 1.46 10.64 -2.71
N GLY A 59 2.03 11.57 -1.92
CA GLY A 59 1.59 11.88 -0.56
C GLY A 59 2.74 11.99 0.45
N TRP A 60 2.42 11.79 1.72
CA TRP A 60 3.38 11.90 2.82
C TRP A 60 3.97 10.55 3.20
N TYR A 61 5.27 10.51 3.43
CA TYR A 61 6.01 9.30 3.76
C TYR A 61 6.92 9.50 4.95
N ARG A 62 7.11 8.43 5.73
CA ARG A 62 8.04 8.40 6.85
C ARG A 62 9.48 8.57 6.35
N VAL A 63 10.28 9.33 7.08
CA VAL A 63 11.70 9.54 6.80
C VAL A 63 12.49 9.10 8.03
N GLY A 64 13.44 8.19 7.85
CA GLY A 64 14.16 7.51 8.95
C GLY A 64 14.30 6.03 8.74
#